data_AF-A0A800EPV8-F1
#
_entry.id   AF-A0A800EPV8-F1
#
_cell.length_a   1.000
_cell.length_b   1.000
_cell.length_c   1.000
_cell.angle_alpha   90.00
_cell.angle_beta   90.00
_cell.angle_gamma   90.00
#
_symmetry.space_group_name_H-M   'P 1'
#
loop_
_entity.id
_entity.type
_entity.pdbx_description
1 polymer ?
#
loop_
_entity_poly.entity_id
_entity_poly.type
_entity_poly.pdbx_seq_one_letter_code
_entity_poly.pdbx_strand_id
1 'polypeptide(L)'
;MAVSVVLFGCTSGASEQSFTLVADLPDLMNTVVDPAADAYWDAVGWIIDSTGTTEIRPRTPEEWEAVRNNAYQVAESGNLMLMEGRGVDEPEFKAFAQAMITAGQRAIEAAEAQDVMGVFDTGADLYAVCTGCHSVYAAEVLRPNTRLEGN
;
A
#
# COMPACT_ATOMS: atom_id res chain seq x y z
N MET A 1 10.18 -65.11 1.55
CA MET A 1 9.93 -63.76 2.08
C MET A 1 10.68 -62.77 1.20
N ALA A 2 9.97 -62.04 0.33
CA ALA A 2 10.54 -60.99 -0.48
C ALA A 2 10.02 -59.66 0.06
N VAL A 3 10.93 -58.80 0.52
CA VAL A 3 10.63 -57.46 1.02
C VAL A 3 10.75 -56.51 -0.15
N SER A 4 9.61 -56.02 -0.66
CA SER A 4 9.57 -54.96 -1.68
C SER A 4 9.58 -53.61 -0.97
N VAL A 5 10.64 -52.84 -1.19
CA VAL A 5 10.79 -51.45 -0.75
C VAL A 5 9.96 -50.58 -1.70
N VAL A 6 8.97 -49.86 -1.16
CA VAL A 6 8.20 -48.86 -1.91
C VAL A 6 8.91 -47.50 -1.76
N LEU A 7 9.47 -47.01 -2.86
CA LEU A 7 9.97 -45.63 -2.96
C LEU A 7 8.76 -44.70 -3.10
N PHE A 8 8.38 -44.02 -2.01
CA PHE A 8 7.50 -42.86 -2.08
C PHE A 8 8.27 -41.72 -2.76
N GLY A 9 8.06 -41.55 -4.07
CA GLY A 9 8.45 -40.34 -4.76
C GLY A 9 7.59 -39.18 -4.26
N CYS A 10 8.22 -38.20 -3.61
CA CYS A 10 7.57 -36.93 -3.34
C CYS A 10 7.28 -36.24 -4.68
N THR A 11 6.02 -36.25 -5.11
CA THR A 11 5.58 -35.30 -6.12
C THR A 11 5.54 -33.94 -5.42
N SER A 12 6.53 -33.10 -5.67
CA SER A 12 6.44 -31.67 -5.38
C SER A 12 5.41 -31.12 -6.36
N GLY A 13 4.13 -31.16 -5.97
CA GLY A 13 3.11 -30.38 -6.65
C GLY A 13 3.49 -28.92 -6.48
N ALA A 14 4.02 -28.31 -7.54
CA ALA A 14 4.03 -26.86 -7.64
C ALA A 14 2.58 -26.42 -7.43
N SER A 15 2.35 -25.62 -6.40
CA SER A 15 1.08 -24.94 -6.22
C SER A 15 0.82 -24.15 -7.50
N GLU A 16 -0.11 -24.61 -8.34
CA GLU A 16 -0.64 -23.79 -9.42
C GLU A 16 -1.35 -22.62 -8.75
N GLN A 17 -0.67 -21.48 -8.67
CA GLN A 17 -1.22 -20.27 -8.09
C GLN A 17 -2.60 -20.01 -8.74
N SER A 18 -3.65 -19.89 -7.93
CA SER A 18 -5.03 -19.75 -8.41
C SER A 18 -5.35 -18.33 -8.90
N PHE A 19 -4.34 -17.52 -9.16
CA PHE A 19 -4.42 -16.12 -9.52
C PHE A 19 -3.41 -15.78 -10.60
N THR A 20 -3.75 -14.78 -11.41
CA THR A 20 -2.85 -14.23 -12.43
C THR A 20 -2.25 -12.94 -11.92
N LEU A 21 -0.92 -12.80 -12.02
CA LEU A 21 -0.28 -11.53 -11.78
C LEU A 21 -0.45 -10.63 -13.02
N VAL A 22 -1.18 -9.52 -12.87
CA VAL A 22 -1.40 -8.55 -13.97
C VAL A 22 -0.41 -7.38 -13.95
N ALA A 23 0.24 -7.16 -12.81
CA ALA A 23 1.23 -6.13 -12.55
C ALA A 23 2.35 -6.72 -11.68
N ASP A 24 3.58 -6.24 -11.89
CA ASP A 24 4.69 -6.42 -10.94
C ASP A 24 4.60 -5.41 -9.78
N LEU A 25 5.59 -5.40 -8.88
CA LEU A 25 5.58 -4.50 -7.73
C LEU A 25 5.67 -3.01 -8.13
N PRO A 26 6.61 -2.57 -8.99
CA PRO A 26 6.62 -1.20 -9.50
C PRO A 26 5.31 -0.79 -10.17
N ASP A 27 4.72 -1.64 -11.01
CA ASP A 27 3.44 -1.34 -11.65
C ASP A 27 2.32 -1.21 -10.61
N LEU A 28 2.23 -2.11 -9.62
CA LEU A 28 1.25 -2.01 -8.52
C LEU A 28 1.41 -0.69 -7.75
N MET A 29 2.66 -0.32 -7.42
CA MET A 29 2.94 0.93 -6.72
C MET A 29 2.47 2.14 -7.51
N ASN A 30 2.87 2.26 -8.79
CA ASN A 30 2.58 3.44 -9.59
C ASN A 30 1.11 3.53 -10.05
N THR A 31 0.43 2.40 -10.23
CA THR A 31 -0.90 2.39 -10.87
C THR A 31 -2.07 2.29 -9.89
N VAL A 32 -1.81 1.78 -8.68
CA VAL A 32 -2.86 1.59 -7.66
C VAL A 32 -2.51 2.32 -6.38
N VAL A 33 -1.31 2.10 -5.83
CA VAL A 33 -0.96 2.62 -4.50
C VAL A 33 -0.78 4.13 -4.52
N ASP A 34 0.07 4.64 -5.40
CA ASP A 34 0.44 6.06 -5.48
C ASP A 34 -0.80 6.96 -5.72
N PRO A 35 -1.64 6.73 -6.76
CA PRO A 35 -2.81 7.57 -6.98
C PRO A 35 -3.87 7.45 -5.86
N ALA A 36 -3.99 6.28 -5.21
CA ALA A 36 -4.91 6.12 -4.09
C ALA A 36 -4.40 6.85 -2.84
N ALA A 37 -3.11 6.80 -2.56
CA ALA A 37 -2.50 7.50 -1.45
C ALA A 37 -2.57 9.02 -1.65
N ASP A 38 -2.25 9.53 -2.85
CA ASP A 38 -2.40 10.94 -3.21
C ASP A 38 -3.84 11.42 -3.01
N ALA A 39 -4.82 10.71 -3.55
CA ALA A 39 -6.22 11.07 -3.40
C ALA A 39 -6.71 11.01 -1.95
N TYR A 40 -6.12 10.14 -1.12
CA TYR A 40 -6.40 10.09 0.31
C TYR A 40 -5.77 11.29 1.05
N TRP A 41 -4.52 11.63 0.77
CA TRP A 41 -3.83 12.77 1.38
C TRP A 41 -4.43 14.11 0.98
N ASP A 42 -4.77 14.28 -0.30
CA ASP A 42 -5.38 15.52 -0.82
C ASP A 42 -6.79 15.78 -0.29
N ALA A 43 -7.43 14.76 0.30
CA ALA A 43 -8.80 14.89 0.80
C ALA A 43 -8.92 15.86 1.98
N VAL A 44 -7.87 16.02 2.79
CA VAL A 44 -7.89 16.86 4.00
C VAL A 44 -6.62 17.69 4.12
N GLY A 45 -6.73 18.90 4.68
CA GLY A 45 -5.56 19.73 4.92
C GLY A 45 -5.90 21.19 5.22
N TRP A 46 -4.85 21.99 5.40
CA TRP A 46 -4.98 23.42 5.67
C TRP A 46 -4.00 24.21 4.83
N ILE A 47 -4.51 25.23 4.14
CA ILE A 47 -3.69 26.26 3.48
C ILE A 47 -3.60 27.44 4.44
N ILE A 48 -2.38 27.80 4.84
CA ILE A 48 -2.12 28.94 5.72
C ILE A 48 -1.35 29.98 4.93
N ASP A 49 -1.93 31.17 4.75
CA ASP A 49 -1.30 32.28 4.04
C ASP A 49 -1.62 33.64 4.70
N SER A 50 -1.20 34.74 4.06
CA SER A 50 -1.41 36.10 4.58
C SER A 50 -2.88 36.51 4.74
N THR A 51 -3.81 35.78 4.13
CA THR A 51 -5.25 36.05 4.15
C THR A 51 -6.00 35.23 5.21
N GLY A 52 -5.37 34.19 5.77
CA GLY A 52 -5.94 33.36 6.82
C GLY A 52 -5.65 31.88 6.63
N THR A 53 -6.53 31.03 7.18
CA THR A 53 -6.45 29.57 7.07
C THR A 53 -7.67 29.06 6.30
N THR A 54 -7.43 28.32 5.21
CA THR A 54 -8.46 27.62 4.44
C THR A 54 -8.38 26.12 4.71
N GLU A 55 -9.46 25.53 5.19
CA GLU A 55 -9.58 24.08 5.42
C GLU A 55 -10.02 23.36 4.14
N ILE A 56 -9.25 22.35 3.75
CA ILE A 56 -9.57 21.34 2.73
C ILE A 56 -10.19 20.15 3.48
N ARG A 57 -11.40 19.75 3.05
CA ARG A 57 -12.09 18.57 3.58
C ARG A 57 -13.26 18.17 2.67
N PRO A 58 -13.71 16.90 2.72
CA PRO A 58 -14.96 16.49 2.12
C PRO A 58 -16.16 17.21 2.76
N ARG A 59 -17.13 17.53 1.92
CA ARG A 59 -18.39 18.24 2.22
C ARG A 59 -19.61 17.40 1.87
N THR A 60 -19.50 16.44 0.96
CA THR A 60 -20.62 15.56 0.57
C THR A 60 -20.38 14.10 0.93
N PRO A 61 -21.43 13.27 1.03
CA PRO A 61 -21.29 11.83 1.21
C PRO A 61 -20.43 11.18 0.13
N GLU A 62 -20.57 11.62 -1.13
CA GLU A 62 -19.82 11.08 -2.27
C GLU A 62 -18.32 11.38 -2.16
N GLU A 63 -17.96 12.57 -1.68
CA GLU A 63 -16.57 12.93 -1.44
C GLU A 63 -15.97 12.07 -0.31
N TRP A 64 -16.71 11.83 0.78
CA TRP A 64 -16.27 10.92 1.84
C TRP A 64 -16.15 9.46 1.37
N GLU A 65 -17.07 9.02 0.51
CA GLU A 65 -16.98 7.70 -0.11
C GLU A 65 -15.73 7.58 -0.99
N ALA A 66 -15.34 8.64 -1.70
CA ALA A 66 -14.10 8.65 -2.47
C ALA A 66 -12.87 8.49 -1.56
N VAL A 67 -12.80 9.18 -0.42
CA VAL A 67 -11.72 9.00 0.58
C VAL A 67 -11.65 7.55 1.05
N ARG A 68 -12.81 6.98 1.42
CA ARG A 68 -12.89 5.58 1.88
C ARG A 68 -12.44 4.59 0.80
N ASN A 69 -12.86 4.80 -0.45
CA ASN A 69 -12.49 3.91 -1.55
C ASN A 69 -10.99 3.95 -1.84
N ASN A 70 -10.35 5.12 -1.71
CA ASN A 70 -8.89 5.23 -1.79
C ASN A 70 -8.18 4.55 -0.62
N ALA A 71 -8.70 4.66 0.60
CA ALA A 71 -8.18 3.93 1.75
C ALA A 71 -8.27 2.40 1.57
N TYR A 72 -9.36 1.88 0.98
CA TYR A 72 -9.47 0.47 0.61
C TYR A 72 -8.42 0.04 -0.42
N GLN A 73 -8.18 0.85 -1.45
CA GLN A 73 -7.15 0.54 -2.45
C GLN A 73 -5.76 0.45 -1.81
N VAL A 74 -5.42 1.35 -0.90
CA VAL A 74 -4.17 1.30 -0.12
C VAL A 74 -4.11 0.03 0.73
N ALA A 75 -5.15 -0.25 1.52
CA ALA A 75 -5.19 -1.41 2.39
C ALA A 75 -5.05 -2.74 1.62
N GLU A 76 -5.84 -2.91 0.56
CA GLU A 76 -5.81 -4.13 -0.27
C GLU A 76 -4.51 -4.28 -1.06
N SER A 77 -3.85 -3.17 -1.40
CA SER A 77 -2.54 -3.24 -2.06
C SER A 77 -1.48 -3.90 -1.18
N GLY A 78 -1.57 -3.76 0.14
CA GLY A 78 -0.72 -4.53 1.06
C GLY A 78 -0.94 -6.03 0.94
N ASN A 79 -2.19 -6.50 0.74
CA ASN A 79 -2.47 -7.92 0.45
C ASN A 79 -1.87 -8.33 -0.91
N LEU A 80 -1.97 -7.47 -1.92
CA LEU A 80 -1.42 -7.73 -3.25
C LEU A 80 0.11 -7.87 -3.21
N MET A 81 0.80 -7.11 -2.36
CA MET A 81 2.25 -7.22 -2.13
C MET A 81 2.64 -8.54 -1.45
N LEU A 82 1.74 -9.16 -0.69
CA LEU A 82 1.97 -10.45 -0.04
C LEU A 82 1.74 -11.66 -0.97
N MET A 83 1.21 -11.44 -2.17
CA MET A 83 1.00 -12.52 -3.15
C MET A 83 2.35 -13.10 -3.62
N GLU A 84 2.38 -14.42 -3.75
CA GLU A 84 3.53 -15.14 -4.30
C GLU A 84 3.88 -14.59 -5.69
N GLY A 85 5.16 -14.28 -5.91
CA GLY A 85 5.64 -13.75 -7.19
C GLY A 85 5.39 -12.25 -7.44
N ARG A 86 4.76 -11.51 -6.52
CA ARG A 86 4.62 -10.05 -6.63
C ARG A 86 5.60 -9.27 -5.74
N GLY A 87 5.56 -9.52 -4.44
CA GLY A 87 6.42 -8.81 -3.48
C GLY A 87 7.81 -9.41 -3.34
N VAL A 88 8.61 -8.78 -2.47
CA VAL A 88 9.91 -9.33 -2.06
C VAL A 88 9.67 -10.41 -1.00
N ASP A 89 10.29 -11.58 -1.17
CA ASP A 89 10.17 -12.70 -0.22
C ASP A 89 11.10 -12.53 0.99
N GLU A 90 10.93 -11.41 1.70
CA GLU A 90 11.69 -11.07 2.90
C GLU A 90 10.75 -10.77 4.07
N PRO A 91 11.08 -11.21 5.31
CA PRO A 91 10.24 -10.94 6.48
C PRO A 91 9.98 -9.45 6.72
N GLU A 92 10.97 -8.60 6.44
CA GLU A 92 10.88 -7.15 6.66
C GLU A 92 9.95 -6.48 5.63
N PHE A 93 10.05 -6.84 4.35
CA PHE A 93 9.08 -6.45 3.33
C PHE A 93 7.64 -6.84 3.70
N LYS A 94 7.43 -8.10 4.11
CA LYS A 94 6.12 -8.59 4.54
C LYS A 94 5.58 -7.84 5.75
N ALA A 95 6.46 -7.44 6.68
CA ALA A 95 6.08 -6.63 7.83
C ALA A 95 5.62 -5.23 7.41
N PHE A 96 6.28 -4.58 6.44
CA PHE A 96 5.83 -3.31 5.88
C PHE A 96 4.48 -3.43 5.16
N ALA A 97 4.30 -4.47 4.33
CA ALA A 97 3.02 -4.74 3.67
C ALA A 97 1.89 -4.93 4.70
N GLN A 98 2.15 -5.65 5.80
CA GLN A 98 1.18 -5.81 6.87
C GLN A 98 0.89 -4.50 7.62
N ALA A 99 1.91 -3.66 7.83
CA ALA A 99 1.74 -2.34 8.43
C ALA A 99 0.90 -1.42 7.53
N MET A 100 1.07 -1.51 6.21
CA MET A 100 0.25 -0.79 5.23
C MET A 100 -1.21 -1.22 5.28
N ILE A 101 -1.49 -2.53 5.42
CA ILE A 101 -2.86 -3.04 5.62
C ILE A 101 -3.46 -2.44 6.90
N THR A 102 -2.73 -2.46 8.02
CA THR A 102 -3.22 -1.95 9.30
C THR A 102 -3.45 -0.44 9.29
N ALA A 103 -2.56 0.34 8.68
CA ALA A 103 -2.75 1.78 8.52
C ALA A 103 -3.93 2.07 7.57
N GLY A 104 -4.08 1.31 6.48
CA GLY A 104 -5.22 1.39 5.57
C GLY A 104 -6.56 1.08 6.25
N GLN A 105 -6.60 0.12 7.19
CA GLN A 105 -7.79 -0.15 8.00
C GLN A 105 -8.21 1.06 8.85
N ARG A 106 -7.25 1.71 9.51
CA ARG A 106 -7.51 2.96 10.25
C ARG A 106 -7.98 4.07 9.32
N ALA A 107 -7.43 4.12 8.10
CA ALA A 107 -7.79 5.11 7.11
C ALA A 107 -9.25 4.95 6.65
N ILE A 108 -9.70 3.70 6.47
CA ILE A 108 -11.09 3.35 6.18
C ILE A 108 -11.99 3.80 7.35
N GLU A 109 -11.65 3.43 8.58
CA GLU A 109 -12.42 3.78 9.78
C GLU A 109 -12.58 5.30 9.93
N ALA A 110 -11.50 6.07 9.73
CA ALA A 110 -11.53 7.53 9.79
C ALA A 110 -12.42 8.15 8.70
N ALA A 111 -12.35 7.62 7.48
CA ALA A 111 -13.19 8.08 6.37
C ALA A 111 -14.68 7.76 6.61
N GLU A 112 -15.00 6.57 7.13
CA GLU A 112 -16.36 6.17 7.49
C GLU A 112 -16.94 7.01 8.63
N ALA A 113 -16.11 7.37 9.60
CA ALA A 113 -16.47 8.26 10.70
C ALA A 113 -16.57 9.75 10.28
N GLN A 114 -16.18 10.08 9.04
CA GLN A 114 -16.04 11.46 8.56
C GLN A 114 -15.13 12.31 9.45
N ASP A 115 -14.08 11.69 9.99
CA ASP A 115 -13.14 12.30 10.91
C ASP A 115 -11.98 12.95 10.13
N VAL A 116 -12.06 14.27 9.95
CA VAL A 116 -11.04 15.05 9.23
C VAL A 116 -9.66 14.92 9.87
N MET A 117 -9.58 14.97 11.20
CA MET A 117 -8.31 14.82 11.90
C MET A 117 -7.82 13.38 11.85
N GLY A 118 -8.71 12.40 12.00
CA GLY A 118 -8.39 10.99 11.86
C GLY A 118 -7.82 10.65 10.47
N VAL A 119 -8.36 11.24 9.40
CA VAL A 119 -7.83 11.09 8.04
C VAL A 119 -6.45 11.74 7.92
N PHE A 120 -6.26 12.94 8.46
CA PHE A 120 -4.98 13.64 8.42
C PHE A 120 -3.89 12.86 9.18
N ASP A 121 -4.18 12.43 10.41
CA ASP A 121 -3.24 11.70 11.26
C ASP A 121 -2.90 10.33 10.66
N THR A 122 -3.89 9.62 10.11
CA THR A 122 -3.63 8.35 9.43
C THR A 122 -2.84 8.55 8.13
N GLY A 123 -3.00 9.69 7.46
CA GLY A 123 -2.16 10.09 6.34
C GLY A 123 -0.67 10.15 6.74
N ALA A 124 -0.36 10.66 7.94
CA ALA A 124 1.00 10.67 8.46
C ALA A 124 1.52 9.27 8.81
N ASP A 125 0.66 8.41 9.39
CA ASP A 125 0.99 7.00 9.64
C ASP A 125 1.33 6.26 8.33
N LEU A 126 0.51 6.45 7.29
CA LEU A 126 0.75 5.88 5.97
C LEU A 126 2.08 6.38 5.38
N TYR A 127 2.35 7.69 5.46
CA TYR A 127 3.62 8.26 5.01
C TYR A 127 4.82 7.61 5.71
N ALA A 128 4.74 7.38 7.02
CA ALA A 128 5.81 6.71 7.77
C ALA A 128 6.02 5.25 7.32
N VAL A 129 4.95 4.51 7.05
CA VAL A 129 5.01 3.14 6.50
C VAL A 129 5.66 3.13 5.12
N CYS A 130 5.19 4.00 4.22
CA CYS A 130 5.68 4.11 2.84
C CYS A 130 7.17 4.47 2.82
N THR A 131 7.57 5.50 3.56
CA THR A 131 8.98 5.93 3.62
C THR A 131 9.88 4.90 4.29
N GLY A 132 9.39 4.20 5.33
CA GLY A 132 10.09 3.09 5.96
C GLY A 132 10.42 1.98 4.95
N CYS A 133 9.40 1.50 4.22
CA CYS A 133 9.57 0.48 3.19
C CYS A 133 10.49 0.96 2.05
N HIS A 134 10.24 2.15 1.51
CA HIS A 134 11.02 2.70 0.40
C HIS A 134 12.49 2.92 0.77
N SER A 135 12.80 3.22 2.04
CA SER A 135 14.19 3.40 2.47
C SER A 135 15.04 2.13 2.33
N VAL A 136 14.40 0.96 2.39
CA VAL A 136 15.03 -0.36 2.28
C VAL A 136 14.95 -0.90 0.86
N TYR A 137 13.77 -0.80 0.23
CA TYR A 137 13.45 -1.52 -1.00
C TYR A 137 13.31 -0.64 -2.25
N ALA A 138 13.33 0.70 -2.12
CA ALA A 138 13.09 1.64 -3.21
C ALA A 138 13.73 3.03 -2.94
N ALA A 139 14.99 3.06 -2.49
CA ALA A 139 15.64 4.27 -1.98
C ALA A 139 15.80 5.38 -3.04
N GLU A 140 15.82 5.00 -4.31
CA GLU A 140 15.81 5.89 -5.47
C GLU A 140 14.54 6.72 -5.59
N VAL A 141 13.42 6.24 -5.05
CA VAL A 141 12.11 6.93 -5.10
C VAL A 141 12.03 8.01 -4.02
N LEU A 142 12.80 7.88 -2.93
CA LEU A 142 12.88 8.87 -1.87
C LEU A 142 13.75 10.09 -2.21
N ARG A 143 14.48 10.06 -3.33
CA ARG A 143 15.41 11.13 -3.71
C ARG A 143 14.83 11.92 -4.90
N PRO A 144 14.40 13.18 -4.70
CA PRO A 144 13.80 13.99 -5.77
C PRO A 144 14.71 14.24 -7.01
N ASN A 145 16.01 13.92 -6.95
CA ASN A 145 17.01 14.34 -7.96
C ASN A 145 17.85 13.20 -8.59
N THR A 146 17.57 11.91 -8.38
CA THR A 146 18.40 10.83 -8.94
C THR A 146 18.09 10.46 -10.40
N ARG A 147 17.10 11.09 -11.04
CA ARG A 147 16.75 10.85 -12.47
C ARG A 147 17.25 11.92 -13.45
N LEU A 148 18.09 12.87 -13.02
CA LEU A 148 18.63 13.91 -13.91
C LEU A 148 20.13 13.83 -14.19
N GLU A 149 20.86 12.84 -13.66
CA GLU A 149 22.26 12.63 -14.01
C GLU A 149 22.59 11.16 -14.27
N GLY A 150 22.53 10.78 -15.54
CA GLY A 150 23.44 9.80 -16.16
C GLY A 150 23.19 8.31 -15.91
N ASN A 151 22.45 7.67 -16.81
CA ASN A 151 22.97 6.60 -17.67
C ASN A 151 22.10 6.44 -18.92
#